data_AF-A0A9D5NSX9-F1
#
_entry.id   AF-A0A9D5NSX9-F1
#
_cell.length_a   1.000
_cell.length_b   1.000
_cell.length_c   1.000
_cell.angle_alpha   90.00
_cell.angle_beta   90.00
_cell.angle_gamma   90.00
#
_symmetry.space_group_name_H-M   'P 1'
#
loop_
_entity.id
_entity.type
_entity.pdbx_description
1 polymer ?
#
loop_
_entity_poly.entity_id
_entity_poly.type
_entity_poly.pdbx_seq_one_letter_code
_entity_poly.pdbx_strand_id
1 'polypeptide(L)' 'MANRSVEALVEEFNQQVGNTGWTSIRGLHDSVLIDTLIATGVDVSAVYDGVTISFKRKITLNGDKTRVIFA' A
#
# COMPACT_ATOMS: atom_id res chain seq x y z
N MET A 1 17.74 -6.55 -5.39
CA MET A 1 16.37 -6.15 -5.07
C MET A 1 15.43 -7.29 -5.44
N ALA A 2 14.65 -7.82 -4.50
CA ALA A 2 13.61 -8.79 -4.84
C ALA A 2 12.57 -8.08 -5.71
N ASN A 3 12.30 -8.59 -6.91
CA ASN A 3 11.24 -8.09 -7.78
C ASN A 3 9.90 -8.57 -7.21
N ARG A 4 9.42 -7.91 -6.15
CA ARG A 4 8.13 -8.20 -5.53
C ARG A 4 7.06 -7.68 -6.51
N SER A 5 6.17 -8.57 -6.98
CA SER A 5 5.07 -8.18 -7.86
C SER A 5 4.19 -7.13 -7.17
N VAL A 6 3.67 -6.17 -7.93
CA VAL A 6 2.73 -5.16 -7.42
C VAL A 6 1.54 -5.81 -6.71
N GLU A 7 1.07 -6.95 -7.22
CA GLU A 7 -0.04 -7.70 -6.63
C GLU A 7 0.29 -8.20 -5.22
N ALA A 8 1.54 -8.61 -4.97
CA ALA A 8 1.99 -9.02 -3.64
C ALA A 8 2.09 -7.83 -2.67
N LEU A 9 2.50 -6.65 -3.15
CA LEU A 9 2.48 -5.41 -2.35
C LEU A 9 1.06 -5.00 -1.96
N VAL A 10 0.10 -5.15 -2.90
CA VAL A 10 -1.33 -4.89 -2.64
C VAL A 10 -1.90 -5.89 -1.63
N GLU A 11 -1.52 -7.16 -1.71
CA GLU A 11 -1.92 -8.17 -0.73
C GLU A 11 -1.37 -7.85 0.66
N GLU A 12 -0.09 -7.47 0.76
CA GLU A 12 0.57 -7.06 2.00
C GLU A 12 -0.10 -5.82 2.62
N PHE A 13 -0.46 -4.82 1.81
CA PHE A 13 -1.24 -3.68 2.26
C PHE A 13 -2.59 -4.12 2.86
N ASN A 14 -3.27 -5.03 2.17
CA ASN A 14 -4.56 -5.54 2.62
C ASN A 14 -4.50 -6.34 3.93
N GLN A 15 -3.33 -6.89 4.30
CA GLN A 15 -3.11 -7.50 5.61
C GLN A 15 -2.99 -6.46 6.73
N GLN A 16 -2.60 -5.23 6.43
CA GLN A 16 -2.54 -4.13 7.41
C GLN A 16 -3.89 -3.44 7.63
N VAL A 17 -4.85 -3.61 6.71
CA VAL A 17 -6.20 -3.06 6.84
C VAL A 17 -6.92 -3.70 8.03
N GLY A 18 -7.38 -2.87 8.96
CA GLY A 18 -8.03 -3.33 10.19
C GLY A 18 -7.07 -3.79 11.30
N ASN A 19 -5.76 -3.76 11.07
CA ASN A 19 -4.78 -3.95 12.13
C ASN A 19 -4.79 -2.74 13.08
N THR A 20 -5.15 -2.96 14.35
CA THR A 20 -5.25 -1.92 15.38
C THR A 20 -3.95 -1.74 16.18
N GLY A 21 -2.93 -2.56 15.93
CA GLY A 21 -1.62 -2.45 16.59
C GLY A 21 -0.85 -1.21 16.14
N TRP A 22 -0.36 -0.44 17.10
CA TRP A 22 0.50 0.73 16.86
C TRP A 22 1.90 0.45 17.38
N THR A 23 2.83 0.12 16.48
CA THR A 23 4.25 -0.08 16.80
C THR A 23 5.11 0.70 15.82
N SER A 24 6.29 1.14 16.26
CA SER A 24 7.24 1.86 15.39
C SER A 24 7.67 1.02 14.18
N ILE A 25 7.79 -0.30 14.37
CA ILE A 25 8.09 -1.26 13.29
C ILE A 25 7.00 -1.22 12.22
N ARG A 26 5.72 -1.17 12.63
CA ARG A 26 4.61 -1.04 11.70
C ARG A 26 4.69 0.27 10.91
N GLY A 27 4.96 1.40 11.58
CA GLY A 27 5.10 2.69 10.91
C GLY A 27 6.18 2.67 9.82
N LEU A 28 7.36 2.10 10.13
CA LEU A 28 8.45 1.93 9.16
C LEU A 28 8.09 0.95 8.03
N HIS A 29 7.43 -0.15 8.36
CA HIS A 29 6.97 -1.13 7.39
C HIS A 29 5.99 -0.49 6.39
N ASP A 30 4.99 0.22 6.90
CA ASP A 30 3.92 0.82 6.11
C ASP A 30 4.47 1.94 5.20
N SER A 31 5.45 2.72 5.67
CA SER A 31 6.11 3.73 4.82
C SER A 31 6.89 3.07 3.68
N VAL A 32 7.69 2.03 3.97
CA VAL A 32 8.46 1.30 2.95
C VAL A 32 7.53 0.64 1.92
N LEU A 33 6.37 0.12 2.36
CA LEU A 33 5.37 -0.48 1.48
C LEU A 33 4.82 0.54 0.48
N ILE A 34 4.44 1.73 0.94
CA ILE A 34 3.95 2.82 0.08
C ILE A 34 5.04 3.33 -0.86
N ASP A 35 6.26 3.54 -0.36
CA ASP A 35 7.39 3.97 -1.17
C ASP A 35 7.70 2.95 -2.29
N THR A 36 7.57 1.66 -1.99
CA THR A 36 7.77 0.59 -2.98
C THR A 36 6.68 0.61 -4.05
N LEU A 37 5.41 0.82 -3.67
CA LEU A 37 4.31 0.97 -4.64
C LEU A 37 4.54 2.16 -5.57
N ILE A 38 4.94 3.31 -5.01
CA ILE A 38 5.27 4.51 -5.78
C ILE A 38 6.46 4.25 -6.72
N ALA A 39 7.53 3.61 -6.22
CA ALA A 39 8.71 3.28 -7.02
C ALA A 39 8.41 2.31 -8.16
N THR A 40 7.34 1.53 -8.05
CA THR A 40 6.87 0.63 -9.12
C THR A 40 6.00 1.35 -10.15
N GLY A 41 5.79 2.66 -10.00
CA GLY A 41 4.98 3.47 -10.92
C GLY A 41 3.47 3.35 -10.70
N VAL A 42 3.06 2.86 -9.53
CA VAL A 42 1.65 2.74 -9.15
C VAL A 42 1.21 4.00 -8.41
N ASP A 43 0.11 4.59 -8.86
CA ASP A 43 -0.53 5.69 -8.16
C ASP A 43 -1.24 5.18 -6.89
N VAL A 44 -0.81 5.71 -5.75
CA VAL A 44 -1.30 5.36 -4.40
C VAL A 44 -2.22 6.43 -3.80
N SER A 45 -2.62 7.44 -4.58
CA SER A 45 -3.40 8.59 -4.12
C SER A 45 -4.72 8.23 -3.42
N ALA A 46 -5.28 7.05 -3.67
CA ALA A 46 -6.47 6.58 -2.97
C ALA A 46 -6.24 6.34 -1.47
N VAL A 47 -5.02 5.96 -1.05
CA VAL A 47 -4.70 5.61 0.34
C VAL A 47 -3.63 6.49 0.97
N TYR A 48 -2.90 7.28 0.19
CA TYR A 48 -1.81 8.11 0.66
C TYR A 48 -1.95 9.53 0.12
N ASP A 49 -1.98 10.52 1.02
CA ASP A 49 -2.12 11.95 0.68
C ASP A 49 -0.78 12.72 0.66
N GLY A 50 0.35 11.99 0.80
CA GLY A 50 1.68 12.59 0.94
C GLY A 50 2.13 12.80 2.39
N VAL A 51 1.25 12.58 3.37
CA VAL A 51 1.53 12.75 4.80
C VAL A 51 1.09 11.54 5.60
N THR A 52 -0.09 10.98 5.31
CA THR A 52 -0.73 9.92 6.08
C THR A 52 -1.18 8.77 5.18
N ILE A 53 -1.03 7.54 5.69
CA ILE A 53 -1.45 6.31 5.03
C ILE A 53 -2.78 5.86 5.65
N SER A 54 -3.80 5.66 4.83
CA SER A 54 -5.15 5.25 5.23
C SER A 54 -5.34 3.74 5.06
N PHE A 55 -5.32 3.01 6.17
CA PHE A 55 -5.63 1.57 6.22
C PHE A 55 -7.11 1.27 6.53
N LYS A 56 -8.04 2.14 6.10
CA LYS A 56 -9.47 2.00 6.40
C LYS A 56 -10.18 0.93 5.57
N ARG A 57 -9.71 0.70 4.35
CA ARG A 57 -10.34 -0.20 3.37
C ARG A 57 -9.28 -0.96 2.59
N LYS A 58 -9.64 -2.17 2.17
CA LYS A 58 -8.84 -2.96 1.24
C LYS A 58 -8.79 -2.27 -0.12
N ILE A 59 -7.70 -2.51 -0.83
CA ILE A 59 -7.44 -1.99 -2.16
C ILE A 59 -7.22 -3.12 -3.17
N THR A 60 -7.41 -2.77 -4.43
CA THR A 60 -7.06 -3.58 -5.59
C THR A 60 -6.42 -2.68 -6.65
N LEU A 61 -5.85 -3.27 -7.70
CA LEU A 61 -5.36 -2.52 -8.86
C LEU A 61 -6.52 -2.20 -9.81
N ASN A 62 -6.46 -1.05 -10.48
CA ASN A 62 -7.35 -0.80 -11.62
C ASN A 62 -7.07 -1.78 -12.78
N GLY A 63 -7.96 -1.80 -13.77
CA GLY A 63 -7.80 -2.64 -14.97
C GLY A 63 -6.46 -2.47 -15.68
N ASP A 64 -5.88 -1.27 -15.64
CA ASP A 64 -4.60 -0.94 -16.28
C ASP A 64 -3.38 -1.24 -15.39
N LYS A 65 -3.58 -1.66 -14.13
CA LYS A 65 -2.54 -1.90 -13.10
C LYS A 65 -1.62 -0.72 -12.81
N THR A 66 -2.10 0.50 -13.03
CA THR A 66 -1.36 1.76 -12.84
C THR A 66 -1.73 2.51 -11.56
N ARG A 67 -2.84 2.14 -10.91
CA ARG A 67 -3.31 2.83 -9.69
C ARG A 67 -4.01 1.86 -8.75
N VAL A 68 -3.92 2.14 -7.46
CA VAL A 68 -4.70 1.46 -6.44
C VAL A 68 -6.09 2.10 -6.35
N ILE A 69 -7.11 1.27 -6.26
CA ILE A 69 -8.49 1.67 -6.04
C ILE A 69 -9.05 0.90 -4.85
N PHE A 70 -10.04 1.46 -4.16
CA PHE A 70 -10.71 0.71 -3.10
C PHE A 70 -11.46 -0.50 -3.70
N ALA A 71 -11.27 -1.65 -3.05
CA ALA A 71 -12.06 -2.84 -3.32
C ALA A 71 -13.51 -2.68 -2.82
#